data_AF-A0A6P5TP79-F1
#
_entry.id   AF-A0A6P5TP79-F1
#
_cell.length_a   1.000
_cell.length_b   1.000
_cell.length_c   1.000
_cell.angle_alpha   90.00
_cell.angle_beta   90.00
_cell.angle_gamma   90.00
#
_symmetry.space_group_name_H-M   'P 1'
#
loop_
_entity.id
_entity.type
_entity.pdbx_description
1 polymer ?
#
loop_
_entity_poly.entity_id
_entity_poly.type
_entity_poly.pdbx_seq_one_letter_code
_entity_poly.pdbx_strand_id
1 'polypeptide(L)'
;MWFGAMGQGKKSFVHFQCWEVVKNCSRFKIILTGPPVVLNETPLHDSPSTDSPLDSPMETESPLPRPPRPIGRKAAKAKRCGTSNNECVQLLEQIAKNTSLRIERDLKRDALDMAREEAFAIQQQQAQEKDMDDKEMKIMAMDTSHMSPETKAYWKLRRRDVMRRKLFQDDGPSNTDWLNDENH
;
A
#
# COMPACT_ATOMS: atom_id res chain seq x y z
N MET A 1 32.64 -22.53 2.84
CA MET A 1 32.95 -23.13 4.15
C MET A 1 33.02 -22.01 5.18
N TRP A 2 32.17 -22.01 6.21
CA TRP A 2 32.32 -21.11 7.35
C TRP A 2 32.59 -21.97 8.59
N PHE A 3 33.86 -22.16 8.89
CA PHE A 3 34.34 -22.62 10.18
C PHE A 3 35.22 -21.50 10.72
N GLY A 4 34.86 -20.92 11.86
CA GLY A 4 35.67 -19.82 12.41
C GLY A 4 35.08 -19.05 13.57
N ALA A 5 34.45 -19.72 14.54
CA ALA A 5 34.31 -19.18 15.89
C ALA A 5 34.29 -20.36 16.88
N MET A 6 35.45 -20.97 17.11
CA MET A 6 35.65 -21.87 18.25
C MET A 6 35.73 -21.04 19.53
N GLY A 7 34.57 -20.55 19.98
CA GLY A 7 34.32 -20.15 21.36
C GLY A 7 33.61 -21.29 22.07
N GLN A 8 34.13 -21.70 23.21
CA GLN A 8 33.79 -22.94 23.92
C GLN A 8 32.30 -23.12 24.26
N GLY A 9 31.87 -24.38 24.17
CA GLY A 9 30.56 -24.89 24.60
C GLY A 9 29.64 -25.23 23.43
N LYS A 10 29.51 -26.52 23.10
CA LYS A 10 28.47 -27.02 22.18
C LYS A 10 27.10 -26.84 22.85
N LYS A 11 26.57 -25.63 22.81
CA LYS A 11 25.15 -25.38 23.10
C LYS A 11 24.40 -25.86 21.87
N SER A 12 23.78 -27.03 21.96
CA SER A 12 22.84 -27.49 20.94
C SER A 12 21.68 -26.50 20.86
N PHE A 13 21.21 -26.24 19.65
CA PHE A 13 20.05 -25.40 19.44
C PHE A 13 18.82 -26.12 20.00
N VAL A 14 18.35 -25.69 21.18
CA VAL A 14 17.28 -26.35 21.92
C VAL A 14 15.92 -26.22 21.22
N HIS A 15 15.73 -25.17 20.42
CA HIS A 15 14.42 -24.80 19.84
C HIS A 15 14.30 -25.20 18.36
N PHE A 16 14.73 -26.41 18.00
CA PHE A 16 14.64 -26.91 16.62
C PHE A 16 13.21 -26.83 16.06
N GLN A 17 12.19 -27.03 16.91
CA GLN A 17 10.79 -26.89 16.50
C GLN A 17 10.40 -25.47 16.09
N CYS A 18 10.95 -24.43 16.73
CA CYS A 18 10.70 -23.05 16.31
C CYS A 18 11.34 -22.76 14.93
N TRP A 19 12.49 -23.37 14.64
CA TRP A 19 13.13 -23.27 13.33
C TRP A 19 12.32 -23.95 12.24
N GLU A 20 11.75 -25.14 12.50
CA GLU A 20 10.89 -25.85 11.55
C GLU A 20 9.65 -25.04 11.12
N VAL A 21 9.08 -24.24 12.03
CA VAL A 21 7.94 -23.35 11.73
C VAL A 21 8.34 -22.16 10.86
N VAL A 22 9.54 -21.62 11.07
CA VAL A 22 9.97 -20.35 10.46
C VAL A 22 10.79 -20.55 9.18
N LYS A 23 11.42 -21.72 8.98
CA LYS A 23 12.31 -21.97 7.83
C LYS A 23 11.65 -21.79 6.46
N ASN A 24 10.34 -21.97 6.37
CA ASN A 24 9.57 -21.84 5.14
C ASN A 24 8.87 -20.47 4.99
N CYS A 25 8.99 -19.58 5.98
CA CYS A 25 8.44 -18.24 5.92
C CYS A 25 9.19 -17.40 4.87
N SER A 26 8.45 -16.70 4.00
CA SER A 26 9.01 -15.88 2.91
C SER A 26 10.00 -14.83 3.39
N ARG A 27 9.86 -14.36 4.65
CA ARG A 27 10.78 -13.41 5.29
C ARG A 27 12.16 -13.99 5.60
N PHE A 28 12.27 -15.32 5.70
CA PHE A 28 13.49 -16.05 6.07
C PHE A 28 14.03 -16.96 4.96
N LYS A 29 13.31 -17.05 3.83
CA LYS A 29 13.84 -17.68 2.62
C LYS A 29 15.01 -16.84 2.12
N ILE A 30 16.22 -17.33 2.34
CA ILE A 30 17.43 -16.76 1.75
C ILE A 30 17.35 -17.05 0.25
N ILE A 31 16.86 -16.09 -0.52
CA ILE A 31 16.98 -16.13 -1.97
C ILE A 31 18.46 -15.92 -2.25
N LEU A 32 19.15 -16.93 -2.80
CA LEU A 32 20.50 -16.79 -3.35
C LEU A 32 20.41 -15.88 -4.58
N THR A 33 20.23 -14.59 -4.34
CA THR A 33 20.15 -13.57 -5.38
C THR A 33 21.55 -13.00 -5.54
N GLY A 34 22.43 -13.79 -6.14
CA GLY A 34 23.79 -13.36 -6.44
C GLY A 34 24.56 -14.48 -7.14
N PRO A 35 25.26 -14.20 -8.25
CA PRO A 35 26.18 -15.16 -8.85
C PRO A 35 27.26 -15.57 -7.82
N PRO A 36 27.80 -16.80 -7.90
CA PRO A 36 28.89 -17.22 -7.03
C PRO A 36 30.07 -16.26 -7.21
N VAL A 37 30.38 -15.49 -6.15
CA VAL A 37 31.60 -14.68 -6.10
C VAL A 37 32.77 -15.65 -6.02
N VAL A 38 33.43 -15.87 -7.16
CA VAL A 38 34.75 -16.48 -7.21
C VAL A 38 35.72 -15.46 -6.61
N LEU A 39 36.17 -15.72 -5.39
CA LEU A 39 37.30 -14.99 -4.81
C LEU A 39 38.53 -15.38 -5.62
N ASN A 40 38.98 -14.48 -6.49
CA ASN A 40 40.29 -14.58 -7.11
C ASN A 40 41.34 -14.42 -6.00
N GLU A 41 42.07 -15.48 -5.69
CA GLU A 41 43.25 -15.41 -4.83
C GLU A 41 44.37 -14.72 -5.61
N THR A 42 44.48 -13.40 -5.46
CA THR A 42 45.71 -12.68 -5.80
C THR A 42 46.59 -12.63 -4.56
N PRO A 43 47.78 -13.30 -4.57
CA PRO A 43 48.76 -13.18 -3.49
C PRO A 43 49.36 -11.77 -3.55
N LEU A 44 49.13 -10.97 -2.51
CA LEU A 44 49.76 -9.66 -2.37
C LEU A 44 51.20 -9.87 -1.89
N HIS A 45 52.10 -10.05 -2.85
CA HIS A 45 53.55 -9.80 -2.81
C HIS A 45 54.26 -9.95 -1.45
N ASP A 46 54.95 -11.07 -1.28
CA ASP A 46 56.17 -11.16 -0.48
C ASP A 46 57.33 -10.48 -1.23
N SER A 47 58.12 -9.67 -0.55
CA SER A 47 59.54 -9.45 -0.86
C SER A 47 60.31 -8.96 0.38
N PRO A 48 61.61 -9.31 0.54
CA PRO A 48 62.23 -9.52 1.85
C PRO A 48 63.23 -8.43 2.29
N SER A 49 63.39 -8.35 3.62
CA SER A 49 64.54 -7.96 4.45
C SER A 49 65.68 -7.10 3.87
N THR A 50 65.95 -5.92 4.45
CA THR A 50 67.30 -5.31 4.50
C THR A 50 67.48 -4.52 5.80
N ASP A 51 68.66 -4.68 6.40
CA ASP A 51 69.09 -4.34 7.76
C ASP A 51 69.76 -2.95 7.85
N SER A 52 69.62 -2.33 9.03
CA SER A 52 70.56 -1.43 9.71
C SER A 52 70.45 0.12 9.58
N PRO A 53 70.98 0.88 10.58
CA PRO A 53 70.27 1.95 11.32
C PRO A 53 70.80 3.37 11.06
N LEU A 54 70.01 4.42 11.34
CA LEU A 54 70.52 5.76 11.75
C LEU A 54 69.38 6.71 12.20
N ASP A 55 69.45 7.09 13.48
CA ASP A 55 69.25 8.43 14.09
C ASP A 55 68.31 9.50 13.46
N SER A 56 67.26 9.92 14.20
CA SER A 56 66.94 11.34 14.47
C SER A 56 65.75 11.53 15.44
N PRO A 57 65.75 12.60 16.27
CA PRO A 57 64.86 12.73 17.43
C PRO A 57 63.50 13.36 17.07
N MET A 58 62.41 12.71 17.47
CA MET A 58 61.05 13.24 17.27
C MET A 58 60.68 14.16 18.43
N GLU A 59 60.35 15.40 18.07
CA GLU A 59 60.10 16.53 18.95
C GLU A 59 58.99 16.29 19.99
N THR A 60 59.16 16.91 21.16
CA THR A 60 58.20 16.87 22.26
C THR A 60 57.00 17.78 21.93
N GLU A 61 55.91 17.20 21.48
CA GLU A 61 54.66 17.90 21.19
C GLU A 61 53.97 18.34 22.50
N SER A 62 53.79 19.66 22.68
CA SER A 62 53.09 20.24 23.84
C SER A 62 51.62 19.79 23.90
N PRO A 63 51.01 19.61 25.09
CA PRO A 63 49.62 19.17 25.19
C PRO A 63 48.67 20.33 24.87
N LEU A 64 48.15 20.35 23.64
CA LEU A 64 47.03 21.22 23.28
C LEU A 64 45.75 20.84 24.06
N PRO A 65 44.90 21.81 24.47
CA PRO A 65 43.64 21.53 25.16
C PRO A 65 42.70 20.74 24.25
N ARG A 66 42.46 19.46 24.57
CA ARG A 66 41.49 18.63 23.84
C ARG A 66 40.07 18.99 24.30
N PRO A 67 39.09 19.12 23.39
CA PRO A 67 37.71 19.37 23.77
C PRO A 67 37.19 18.23 24.66
N PRO A 68 36.36 18.53 25.67
CA PRO A 68 35.83 17.53 26.58
C PRO A 68 35.03 16.49 25.81
N ARG A 69 35.25 15.21 26.12
CA ARG A 69 34.59 14.11 25.41
C ARG A 69 33.08 14.19 25.62
N PRO A 70 32.27 13.76 24.62
CA PRO A 70 30.82 13.74 24.74
C PRO A 70 30.37 12.94 25.96
N ILE A 71 29.39 13.49 26.68
CA ILE A 71 28.92 12.91 27.93
C ILE A 71 28.29 11.54 27.69
N GLY A 72 28.71 10.55 28.48
CA GLY A 72 28.26 9.18 28.32
C GLY A 72 26.74 9.03 28.50
N ARG A 73 26.15 8.11 27.74
CA ARG A 73 24.70 7.83 27.71
C ARG A 73 24.06 7.63 29.09
N LYS A 74 24.82 7.06 30.05
CA LYS A 74 24.38 6.87 31.45
C LYS A 74 24.36 8.19 32.25
N ALA A 75 25.35 9.06 32.06
CA ALA A 75 25.39 10.38 32.71
C ALA A 75 24.34 11.33 32.13
N ALA A 76 24.01 11.22 30.84
CA ALA A 76 22.93 11.97 30.19
C ALA A 76 21.52 11.58 30.69
N LYS A 77 21.36 10.39 31.30
CA LYS A 77 20.07 9.92 31.84
C LYS A 77 19.84 10.43 33.27
N ALA A 78 20.89 10.55 34.08
CA ALA A 78 20.81 11.09 35.44
C ALA A 78 20.31 12.55 35.47
N LYS A 79 20.67 13.36 34.45
CA LYS A 79 20.19 14.75 34.32
C LYS A 79 18.71 14.91 33.93
N ARG A 80 18.03 13.84 33.51
CA ARG A 80 16.62 13.89 33.09
C ARG A 80 15.63 13.48 34.17
N CYS A 81 16.12 13.13 35.36
CA CYS A 81 15.29 12.61 36.45
C CYS A 81 14.77 13.77 37.33
N GLY A 82 13.92 14.62 36.76
CA GLY A 82 13.36 15.79 37.44
C GLY A 82 12.37 16.56 36.59
N THR A 83 11.41 15.87 35.98
CA THR A 83 10.28 16.51 35.28
C THR A 83 9.21 16.82 36.31
N SER A 84 8.82 18.09 36.44
CA SER A 84 7.76 18.48 37.37
C SER A 84 6.41 17.88 36.92
N ASN A 85 5.54 17.51 37.87
CA ASN A 85 4.27 16.83 37.56
C ASN A 85 3.42 17.57 36.52
N ASN A 86 3.53 18.90 36.44
CA ASN A 86 2.81 19.75 35.49
C ASN A 86 3.24 19.53 34.02
N GLU A 87 4.51 19.24 33.75
CA GLU A 87 5.00 18.99 32.38
C GLU A 87 4.56 17.62 31.86
N CYS A 88 4.42 16.62 32.75
CA CYS A 88 3.92 15.29 32.40
C CYS A 88 2.44 15.34 31.97
N VAL A 89 1.63 16.11 32.70
CA VAL A 89 0.20 16.32 32.38
C VAL A 89 0.04 17.06 31.04
N GLN A 90 0.82 18.12 30.80
CA GLN A 90 0.79 18.84 29.52
C GLN A 90 1.21 17.95 28.34
N LEU A 91 2.21 17.08 28.52
CA LEU A 91 2.65 16.14 27.49
C LEU A 91 1.54 15.13 27.13
N LEU A 92 0.87 14.55 28.14
CA LEU A 92 -0.25 13.62 27.94
C LEU A 92 -1.41 14.28 27.20
N GLU A 93 -1.77 15.51 27.58
CA GLU A 93 -2.83 16.27 26.93
C GLU A 93 -2.45 16.61 25.48
N GLN A 94 -1.19 16.96 25.22
CA GLN A 94 -0.69 17.23 23.88
C GLN A 94 -0.65 15.97 23.01
N ILE A 95 -0.36 14.79 23.58
CA ILE A 95 -0.48 13.51 22.87
C ILE A 95 -1.93 13.27 22.47
N ALA A 96 -2.88 13.45 23.39
CA ALA A 96 -4.31 13.26 23.11
C ALA A 96 -4.82 14.20 21.99
N LYS A 97 -4.45 15.48 22.04
CA LYS A 97 -4.78 16.47 20.99
C LYS A 97 -4.18 16.11 19.63
N ASN A 98 -2.93 15.64 19.60
CA ASN A 98 -2.29 15.23 18.35
C ASN A 98 -2.92 13.97 17.76
N THR A 99 -3.35 13.04 18.62
CA THR A 99 -4.08 11.84 18.16
C THR A 99 -5.45 12.20 17.58
N SER A 100 -6.21 13.11 18.21
CA SER A 100 -7.52 13.52 17.68
C SER A 100 -7.39 14.24 16.34
N LEU A 101 -6.41 15.15 16.20
CA LEU A 101 -6.13 15.86 14.95
C LEU A 101 -5.63 14.95 13.82
N ARG A 102 -5.03 13.80 14.14
CA ARG A 102 -4.69 12.78 13.14
C ARG A 102 -5.94 12.06 12.67
N ILE A 103 -6.76 11.57 13.60
CA ILE A 103 -8.01 10.87 13.29
C ILE A 103 -8.94 11.75 12.44
N GLU A 104 -9.09 13.03 12.79
CA GLU A 104 -9.93 13.96 12.02
C GLU A 104 -9.41 14.15 10.58
N ARG A 105 -8.09 14.25 10.40
CA ARG A 105 -7.50 14.35 9.06
C ARG A 105 -7.67 13.08 8.25
N ASP A 106 -7.57 11.93 8.90
CA ASP A 106 -7.76 10.63 8.25
C ASP A 106 -9.22 10.48 7.80
N LEU A 107 -10.19 10.78 8.68
CA LEU A 107 -11.62 10.82 8.32
C LEU A 107 -11.94 11.78 7.17
N LYS A 108 -11.29 12.95 7.14
CA LYS A 108 -11.46 13.91 6.04
C LYS A 108 -10.91 13.38 4.72
N ARG A 109 -9.82 12.62 4.73
CA ARG A 109 -9.31 11.98 3.51
C ARG A 109 -10.24 10.86 3.07
N ASP A 110 -10.66 10.00 3.99
CA ASP A 110 -11.56 8.89 3.68
C ASP A 110 -12.91 9.39 3.11
N ALA A 111 -13.44 10.49 3.65
CA ALA A 111 -14.67 11.11 3.13
C ALA A 111 -14.50 11.67 1.71
N LEU A 112 -13.34 12.25 1.39
CA LEU A 112 -13.04 12.75 0.05
C LEU A 112 -12.84 11.59 -0.94
N ASP A 113 -12.17 10.53 -0.52
CA ASP A 113 -11.96 9.34 -1.35
C ASP A 113 -13.30 8.63 -1.61
N MET A 114 -14.15 8.49 -0.58
CA MET A 114 -15.51 7.98 -0.72
C MET A 114 -16.36 8.83 -1.67
N ALA A 115 -16.33 10.16 -1.54
CA ALA A 115 -17.06 11.05 -2.44
C ALA A 115 -16.58 10.94 -3.89
N ARG A 116 -15.28 10.68 -4.11
CA ARG A 116 -14.72 10.46 -5.44
C ARG A 116 -15.19 9.15 -6.05
N GLU A 117 -15.22 8.08 -5.25
CA GLU A 117 -15.73 6.77 -5.68
C GLU A 117 -17.22 6.82 -5.98
N GLU A 118 -18.02 7.48 -5.14
CA GLU A 118 -19.44 7.70 -5.37
C GLU A 118 -19.70 8.53 -6.64
N ALA A 119 -18.94 9.61 -6.85
CA ALA A 119 -19.05 10.41 -8.07
C ALA A 119 -18.73 9.58 -9.32
N PHE A 120 -17.71 8.72 -9.25
CA PHE A 120 -17.37 7.80 -10.33
C PHE A 120 -18.47 6.77 -10.56
N ALA A 121 -19.05 6.21 -9.49
CA ALA A 121 -20.16 5.26 -9.59
C ALA A 121 -21.41 5.90 -10.23
N ILE A 122 -21.77 7.12 -9.82
CA ILE A 122 -22.86 7.90 -10.40
C ILE A 122 -22.58 8.18 -11.89
N GLN A 123 -21.36 8.59 -12.24
CA GLN A 123 -20.97 8.84 -13.63
C GLN A 123 -21.11 7.59 -14.50
N GLN A 124 -20.70 6.42 -13.98
CA GLN A 124 -20.85 5.15 -14.69
C GLN A 124 -22.33 4.77 -14.86
N GLN A 125 -23.16 4.98 -13.84
CA GLN A 125 -24.60 4.75 -13.94
C GLN A 125 -25.24 5.67 -14.99
N GLN A 126 -24.91 6.96 -14.97
CA GLN A 126 -25.41 7.92 -15.97
C GLN A 126 -24.94 7.57 -17.39
N ALA A 127 -23.71 7.08 -17.55
CA ALA A 127 -23.23 6.63 -18.86
C ALA A 127 -24.02 5.41 -19.35
N GLN A 128 -24.28 4.43 -18.48
CA GLN A 128 -25.10 3.27 -18.83
C GLN A 128 -26.55 3.66 -19.16
N GLU A 129 -27.12 4.59 -18.40
CA GLU A 129 -28.47 5.11 -18.63
C GLU A 129 -28.57 5.81 -19.99
N LYS A 130 -27.60 6.68 -20.32
CA LYS A 130 -27.50 7.31 -21.63
C LYS A 130 -27.37 6.29 -22.76
N ASP A 131 -26.53 5.27 -22.58
CA ASP A 131 -26.37 4.20 -23.58
C ASP A 131 -27.67 3.41 -23.80
N MET A 132 -28.48 3.24 -22.75
CA MET A 132 -29.80 2.62 -22.86
C MET A 132 -30.78 3.54 -23.58
N ASP A 133 -30.82 4.81 -23.22
CA ASP A 133 -31.67 5.83 -23.84
C ASP A 133 -31.37 6.00 -25.33
N ASP A 134 -30.10 5.99 -25.73
CA ASP A 134 -29.69 6.06 -27.13
C ASP A 134 -30.18 4.84 -27.92
N LYS A 135 -30.10 3.64 -27.33
CA LYS A 135 -30.65 2.41 -27.94
C LYS A 135 -32.17 2.50 -28.09
N GLU A 136 -32.86 3.03 -27.10
CA GLU A 136 -34.30 3.21 -27.11
C GLU A 136 -34.74 4.27 -28.11
N MET A 137 -34.03 5.39 -28.18
CA MET A 137 -34.23 6.43 -29.19
C MET A 137 -34.05 5.84 -30.59
N LYS A 138 -33.02 5.02 -30.81
CA LYS A 138 -32.81 4.31 -32.08
C LYS A 138 -33.95 3.36 -32.44
N ILE A 139 -34.56 2.70 -31.46
CA ILE A 139 -35.75 1.86 -31.67
C ILE A 139 -36.95 2.71 -32.09
N MET A 140 -37.16 3.86 -31.43
CA MET A 140 -38.26 4.78 -31.73
C MET A 140 -38.10 5.43 -33.11
N ALA A 141 -36.88 5.84 -33.47
CA ALA A 141 -36.56 6.54 -34.71
C ALA A 141 -36.34 5.63 -35.92
N MET A 142 -36.32 4.30 -35.75
CA MET A 142 -36.12 3.36 -36.84
C MET A 142 -37.18 3.55 -37.94
N ASP A 143 -36.78 3.89 -39.17
CA ASP A 143 -37.74 3.92 -40.28
C ASP A 143 -38.15 2.50 -40.67
N THR A 144 -39.45 2.30 -40.86
CA THR A 144 -40.04 1.00 -41.17
C THR A 144 -40.82 1.00 -42.48
N SER A 145 -40.86 2.12 -43.21
CA SER A 145 -41.61 2.30 -44.46
C SER A 145 -41.35 1.18 -45.49
N HIS A 146 -40.09 0.83 -45.71
CA HIS A 146 -39.62 -0.12 -46.72
C HIS A 146 -39.40 -1.56 -46.21
N MET A 147 -39.82 -1.89 -44.99
CA MET A 147 -39.64 -3.24 -44.43
C MET A 147 -40.83 -4.18 -44.71
N SER A 148 -40.61 -5.50 -44.55
CA SER A 148 -41.68 -6.51 -44.66
C SER A 148 -42.74 -6.35 -43.56
N PRO A 149 -43.97 -6.85 -43.74
CA PRO A 149 -45.04 -6.74 -42.74
C PRO A 149 -44.66 -7.33 -41.37
N GLU A 150 -43.95 -8.45 -41.35
CA GLU A 150 -43.48 -9.11 -40.11
C GLU A 150 -42.45 -8.25 -39.37
N THR A 151 -41.48 -7.68 -40.09
CA THR A 151 -40.48 -6.80 -39.50
C THR A 151 -41.10 -5.48 -39.02
N LYS A 152 -42.10 -4.95 -39.73
CA LYS A 152 -42.90 -3.80 -39.28
C LYS A 152 -43.61 -4.09 -37.95
N ALA A 153 -44.22 -5.27 -37.81
CA ALA A 153 -44.89 -5.68 -36.57
C ALA A 153 -43.90 -5.80 -35.40
N TYR A 154 -42.72 -6.39 -35.64
CA TYR A 154 -41.64 -6.48 -34.64
C TYR A 154 -41.23 -5.10 -34.10
N TRP A 155 -40.94 -4.15 -34.98
CA TRP A 155 -40.55 -2.80 -34.55
C TRP A 155 -41.68 -2.05 -33.85
N LYS A 156 -42.94 -2.21 -34.29
CA LYS A 156 -44.10 -1.65 -33.57
C LYS A 156 -44.20 -2.18 -32.14
N LEU A 157 -44.01 -3.49 -31.95
CA LEU A 157 -44.01 -4.10 -30.61
C LEU A 157 -42.86 -3.56 -29.76
N ARG A 158 -41.66 -3.46 -30.34
CA ARG A 158 -40.47 -2.95 -29.64
C ARG A 158 -40.60 -1.49 -29.21
N ARG A 159 -41.18 -0.63 -30.07
CA ARG A 159 -41.50 0.77 -29.70
C ARG A 159 -42.52 0.84 -28.58
N ARG A 160 -43.56 0.01 -28.63
CA ARG A 160 -44.56 -0.07 -27.55
C ARG A 160 -43.93 -0.52 -26.23
N ASP A 161 -43.00 -1.48 -26.26
CA ASP A 161 -42.27 -1.92 -25.08
C ASP A 161 -41.37 -0.82 -24.50
N VAL A 162 -40.64 -0.07 -25.34
CA VAL A 162 -39.87 1.11 -24.91
C VAL A 162 -40.77 2.15 -24.23
N MET A 163 -41.89 2.49 -24.87
CA MET A 163 -42.87 3.42 -24.29
C MET A 163 -43.46 2.90 -22.99
N ARG A 164 -43.74 1.60 -22.88
CA ARG A 164 -44.18 0.96 -21.63
C ARG A 164 -43.12 1.13 -20.55
N ARG A 165 -41.88 0.69 -20.80
CA ARG A 165 -40.80 0.76 -19.80
C ARG A 165 -40.53 2.20 -19.35
N LYS A 166 -40.69 3.20 -20.23
CA LYS A 166 -40.55 4.63 -19.87
C LYS A 166 -41.77 5.17 -19.11
N LEU A 167 -42.98 4.76 -19.47
CA LEU A 167 -44.23 5.24 -18.85
C LEU A 167 -44.47 4.64 -17.46
N PHE A 168 -44.08 3.39 -17.23
CA PHE A 168 -44.24 2.70 -15.94
C PHE A 168 -43.02 2.85 -14.99
N GLN A 169 -42.06 3.72 -15.31
CA GLN A 169 -40.98 4.09 -14.38
C GLN A 169 -41.40 5.13 -13.34
N ASP A 170 -42.48 5.89 -13.58
CA ASP A 170 -42.97 6.93 -12.66
C ASP A 170 -44.06 6.48 -11.67
N ASP A 171 -44.70 5.31 -11.88
CA ASP A 171 -45.78 4.84 -10.98
C ASP A 171 -45.62 3.36 -10.61
N GLY A 172 -45.72 3.09 -9.30
CA GLY A 172 -45.68 1.77 -8.69
C GLY A 172 -46.74 0.76 -9.18
N PRO A 173 -46.78 -0.44 -8.57
CA PRO A 173 -47.16 -1.68 -9.23
C PRO A 173 -48.61 -1.65 -9.71
N SER A 174 -48.84 -1.83 -11.01
CA SER A 174 -50.19 -2.09 -11.50
C SER A 174 -50.23 -3.03 -12.71
N ASN A 175 -50.47 -4.28 -12.35
CA ASN A 175 -51.42 -5.20 -12.96
C ASN A 175 -51.10 -5.79 -14.35
N THR A 176 -50.80 -7.09 -14.30
CA THR A 176 -50.81 -8.06 -15.38
C THR A 176 -52.23 -8.23 -15.96
N ASP A 177 -52.66 -7.40 -16.91
CA ASP A 177 -53.93 -7.65 -17.62
C ASP A 177 -54.00 -7.05 -19.04
N TRP A 178 -52.92 -7.20 -19.83
CA TRP A 178 -52.86 -6.63 -21.19
C TRP A 178 -52.53 -7.64 -22.29
N LEU A 179 -52.66 -8.95 -21.99
CA LEU A 179 -52.54 -10.00 -22.99
C LEU A 179 -53.85 -10.27 -23.76
N ASN A 180 -54.94 -9.56 -23.44
CA ASN A 180 -56.24 -9.69 -24.09
C ASN A 180 -56.61 -8.45 -24.91
N ASP A 181 -55.83 -8.13 -25.94
CA ASP A 181 -56.41 -7.43 -27.10
C ASP A 181 -56.00 -8.18 -28.36
N GLU A 182 -56.75 -9.25 -28.56
CA GLU A 182 -56.82 -10.12 -29.72
C GLU A 182 -57.82 -9.50 -30.71
N ASN A 183 -57.49 -9.54 -32.01
CA ASN A 183 -58.40 -9.41 -33.16
C ASN A 183 -59.36 -8.21 -33.21
N HIS A 184 -59.03 -7.23 -34.08
CA HIS A 184 -59.97 -6.72 -35.09
C HIS A 184 -59.23 -6.11 -36.28
#